data_AF-A0A382W003-F1
#
_entry.id   AF-A0A382W003-F1
#
_cell.length_a   1.000
_cell.length_b   1.000
_cell.length_c   1.000
_cell.angle_alpha   90.00
_cell.angle_beta   90.00
_cell.angle_gamma   90.00
#
_symmetry.space_group_name_H-M   'P 1'
#
loop_
_entity.id
_entity.type
_entity.pdbx_description
1 polymer ?
#
loop_
_entity_poly.entity_id
_entity_poly.type
_entity_poly.pdbx_seq_one_letter_code
_entity_poly.pdbx_strand_id
1 'polypeptide(L)'
;TNIYFLNMATNQIQARDVVFADFIEKLNHSKCFHEVKNALELSEIKGHSVPYYYDTKDRILFPKNIISVCGHSKSEAWLGYNTKQGILDEADWFVDNMNKSKAYDIYTSLLGSCKTRFPEHYKIIVITSPKSTESFAVRQMREIAQNGERGDFWESSWNQKHTL
;
A
#
# COMPACT_ATOMS: atom_id res chain seq x y z
N THR A 1 -14.08 -13.31 -0.72
CA THR A 1 -13.09 -12.59 -1.54
C THR A 1 -12.13 -11.87 -0.62
N ASN A 2 -10.82 -12.02 -0.83
CA ASN A 2 -9.80 -11.34 -0.04
C ASN A 2 -9.62 -9.89 -0.50
N ILE A 3 -9.36 -8.98 0.43
CA ILE A 3 -9.11 -7.55 0.19
C ILE A 3 -7.68 -7.25 0.63
N TYR A 4 -6.86 -6.73 -0.27
CA TYR A 4 -5.44 -6.52 -0.02
C TYR A 4 -5.07 -5.05 0.20
N PHE A 5 -4.23 -4.84 1.22
CA PHE A 5 -3.50 -3.61 1.49
C PHE A 5 -2.02 -3.91 1.26
N LEU A 6 -1.42 -3.28 0.25
CA LEU A 6 -0.06 -3.59 -0.18
C LEU A 6 0.89 -2.47 0.19
N ASN A 7 2.01 -2.83 0.79
CA ASN A 7 3.15 -1.94 0.92
C ASN A 7 4.31 -2.48 0.08
N MET A 8 4.71 -1.74 -0.94
CA MET A 8 5.75 -2.12 -1.90
C MET A 8 6.97 -1.25 -1.70
N ALA A 9 8.15 -1.86 -1.52
CA ALA A 9 9.41 -1.13 -1.42
C ALA A 9 10.51 -1.68 -2.33
N THR A 10 11.61 -0.95 -2.40
CA THR A 10 12.85 -1.29 -3.12
C THR A 10 13.52 -2.54 -2.56
N ASN A 11 13.53 -2.67 -1.24
CA ASN A 11 14.17 -3.75 -0.50
C ASN A 11 13.16 -4.39 0.46
N GLN A 12 12.76 -5.63 0.17
CA GLN A 12 11.79 -6.36 0.99
C GLN A 12 12.28 -6.60 2.43
N ILE A 13 13.59 -6.76 2.65
CA ILE A 13 14.15 -6.94 3.99
C ILE A 13 13.97 -5.65 4.79
N GLN A 14 14.29 -4.50 4.22
CA GLN A 14 14.10 -3.20 4.86
C GLN A 14 12.61 -2.89 5.11
N ALA A 15 11.76 -3.15 4.11
CA ALA A 15 10.33 -2.91 4.24
C ALA A 15 9.69 -3.79 5.35
N ARG A 16 10.12 -5.04 5.44
CA ARG A 16 9.71 -5.98 6.48
C ARG A 16 10.24 -5.55 7.85
N ASP A 17 11.54 -5.31 7.95
CA ASP A 17 12.25 -5.15 9.23
C ASP A 17 12.09 -3.74 9.81
N VAL A 18 11.69 -2.76 9.01
CA VAL A 18 11.46 -1.37 9.47
C VAL A 18 9.98 -1.00 9.39
N VAL A 19 9.39 -1.01 8.19
CA VAL A 19 8.03 -0.47 8.01
C VAL A 19 6.97 -1.41 8.55
N PHE A 20 7.09 -2.71 8.28
CA PHE A 20 6.12 -3.70 8.76
C PHE A 20 6.29 -3.95 10.26
N ALA A 21 7.52 -3.97 10.76
CA ALA A 21 7.80 -4.01 12.20
C ALA A 21 7.16 -2.83 12.95
N ASP A 22 7.34 -1.60 12.47
CA ASP A 22 6.72 -0.41 13.06
C ASP A 22 5.18 -0.44 12.97
N PHE A 23 4.62 -0.96 11.87
CA PHE A 23 3.18 -1.15 11.75
C PHE A 23 2.64 -2.15 12.79
N ILE A 24 3.31 -3.28 12.97
CA ILE A 24 2.96 -4.28 13.99
C ILE A 24 3.04 -3.66 15.38
N GLU A 25 4.09 -2.89 15.66
CA GLU A 25 4.26 -2.24 16.95
C GLU A 25 3.13 -1.25 17.26
N LYS A 26 2.65 -0.54 16.24
CA LYS A 26 1.47 0.32 16.36
C LYS A 26 0.19 -0.47 16.62
N LEU A 27 0.04 -1.67 16.05
CA LEU A 27 -1.08 -2.56 16.36
C LEU A 27 -0.98 -3.04 17.82
N ASN A 28 0.19 -3.51 18.24
CA ASN A 28 0.47 -3.99 19.60
C ASN A 28 0.15 -2.92 20.66
N HIS A 29 0.47 -1.66 20.39
CA HIS A 29 0.27 -0.55 21.31
C HIS A 29 -1.10 0.14 21.19
N SER A 30 -1.96 -0.30 20.27
CA SER A 30 -3.29 0.28 20.09
C SER A 30 -4.36 -0.54 20.82
N LYS A 31 -5.12 0.12 21.70
CA LYS A 31 -6.25 -0.51 22.42
C LYS A 31 -7.35 -1.04 21.49
N CYS A 32 -7.38 -0.56 20.25
CA CYS A 32 -8.36 -0.96 19.25
C CYS A 32 -8.00 -2.28 18.56
N PHE A 33 -6.82 -2.85 18.83
CA PHE A 33 -6.37 -4.10 18.21
C PHE A 33 -5.88 -5.09 19.26
N HIS A 34 -5.96 -6.38 18.94
CA HIS A 34 -5.35 -7.44 19.75
C HIS A 34 -4.90 -8.60 18.86
N GLU A 35 -3.75 -9.17 19.17
CA GLU A 35 -3.24 -10.34 18.46
C GLU A 35 -4.01 -11.61 18.88
N VAL A 36 -4.31 -12.47 17.91
CA VAL A 36 -4.86 -13.82 18.15
C VAL A 36 -3.83 -14.90 17.79
N LYS A 37 -3.98 -16.10 18.34
CA LYS A 37 -2.93 -17.14 18.24
C LYS A 37 -2.88 -17.83 16.88
N ASN A 38 -4.00 -17.84 16.15
CA ASN A 38 -4.09 -18.47 14.84
C ASN A 38 -5.22 -17.83 14.02
N ALA A 39 -5.18 -18.05 12.70
CA ALA A 39 -6.14 -17.47 11.78
C ALA A 39 -7.61 -17.90 12.03
N LEU A 40 -7.86 -19.05 12.69
CA LEU A 40 -9.23 -19.50 13.02
C LEU A 40 -9.87 -18.64 14.12
N GLU A 41 -9.06 -17.96 14.92
CA GLU A 41 -9.49 -17.04 15.96
C GLU A 41 -9.82 -15.63 15.42
N LEU A 42 -9.60 -15.38 14.11
CA LEU A 42 -10.10 -14.19 13.42
C LEU A 42 -11.63 -14.27 13.26
N SER A 43 -12.33 -14.08 14.37
CA SER A 43 -13.78 -13.95 14.38
C SER A 43 -14.22 -12.56 13.89
N GLU A 44 -15.52 -12.37 13.69
CA GLU A 44 -16.05 -11.04 13.41
C GLU A 44 -15.72 -10.05 14.54
N ILE A 45 -15.65 -8.77 14.18
CA ILE A 45 -15.32 -7.67 15.11
C ILE A 45 -16.32 -7.67 16.26
N LYS A 46 -15.83 -7.82 17.51
CA LYS A 46 -16.65 -7.77 18.72
C LYS A 46 -16.42 -6.44 19.43
N GLY A 47 -17.42 -5.56 19.39
CA GLY A 47 -17.30 -4.21 19.95
C GLY A 47 -16.29 -3.36 19.17
N HIS A 48 -15.37 -2.70 19.88
CA HIS A 48 -14.39 -1.78 19.30
C HIS A 48 -12.99 -2.37 19.08
N SER A 49 -12.73 -3.58 19.57
CA SER A 49 -11.41 -4.21 19.44
C SER A 49 -11.39 -5.18 18.26
N VAL A 50 -10.40 -5.01 17.38
CA VAL A 50 -10.25 -5.77 16.13
C VAL A 50 -9.14 -6.80 16.30
N PRO A 51 -9.43 -8.11 16.17
CA PRO A 51 -8.37 -9.12 16.21
C PRO A 51 -7.49 -9.01 14.96
N TYR A 52 -6.22 -9.36 15.08
CA TYR A 52 -5.33 -9.60 13.94
C TYR A 52 -4.45 -10.83 14.20
N TYR A 53 -3.99 -11.45 13.11
CA TYR A 53 -3.11 -12.61 13.15
C TYR A 53 -1.85 -12.33 12.33
N TYR A 54 -0.70 -12.55 12.95
CA TYR A 54 0.60 -12.48 12.31
C TYR A 54 0.95 -13.83 11.66
N ASP A 55 0.74 -13.94 10.36
CA ASP A 55 0.81 -15.22 9.65
C ASP A 55 2.20 -15.51 9.09
N THR A 56 2.80 -14.53 8.44
CA THR A 56 4.19 -14.57 8.02
C THR A 56 4.84 -13.24 8.33
N LYS A 57 6.17 -13.17 8.18
CA LYS A 57 6.90 -11.94 8.51
C LYS A 57 6.45 -10.71 7.72
N ASP A 58 5.80 -10.93 6.59
CA ASP A 58 5.35 -9.95 5.62
C ASP A 58 3.82 -9.96 5.42
N ARG A 59 3.06 -10.67 6.26
CA ARG A 59 1.60 -10.81 6.09
C ARG A 59 0.84 -10.77 7.43
N ILE A 60 -0.12 -9.87 7.52
CA ILE A 60 -1.06 -9.76 8.65
C ILE A 60 -2.48 -9.94 8.13
N LEU A 61 -3.28 -10.72 8.86
CA LEU A 61 -4.67 -10.98 8.54
C LEU A 61 -5.56 -10.29 9.56
N PHE A 62 -6.66 -9.76 9.06
CA PHE A 62 -7.74 -9.16 9.84
C PHE A 62 -9.07 -9.86 9.49
N PRO A 63 -10.12 -9.68 10.30
CA PRO A 63 -11.45 -10.15 9.99
C PRO A 63 -11.93 -9.72 8.60
N LYS A 64 -12.93 -10.43 8.08
CA LYS A 64 -13.57 -10.13 6.79
C LYS A 64 -12.61 -10.23 5.59
N ASN A 65 -11.63 -11.12 5.69
CA ASN A 65 -10.64 -11.40 4.64
C ASN A 65 -9.81 -10.18 4.23
N ILE A 66 -9.53 -9.29 5.18
CA ILE A 66 -8.65 -8.14 4.96
C ILE A 66 -7.21 -8.59 5.25
N ILE A 67 -6.31 -8.35 4.31
CA ILE A 67 -4.93 -8.83 4.36
C ILE A 67 -3.98 -7.66 4.08
N SER A 68 -3.06 -7.40 5.01
CA SER A 68 -1.95 -6.47 4.80
C SER A 68 -0.71 -7.26 4.40
N VAL A 69 -0.05 -6.87 3.32
CA VAL A 69 1.14 -7.54 2.80
C VAL A 69 2.25 -6.54 2.52
N CYS A 70 3.46 -6.88 2.92
CA CYS A 70 4.67 -6.16 2.54
C CYS A 70 5.40 -6.90 1.40
N GLY A 71 5.42 -6.32 0.20
CA GLY A 71 5.97 -6.94 -1.00
C GLY A 71 7.25 -6.27 -1.52
N HIS A 72 8.05 -7.03 -2.28
CA HIS A 72 9.15 -6.48 -3.06
C HIS A 72 8.65 -5.94 -4.39
N SER A 73 9.04 -4.74 -4.77
CA SER A 73 8.79 -4.14 -6.10
C SER A 73 9.18 -5.01 -7.32
N LYS A 74 9.95 -6.07 -7.13
CA LYS A 74 10.41 -6.99 -8.19
C LYS A 74 9.60 -8.29 -8.24
N SER A 75 8.85 -8.64 -7.20
CA SER A 75 7.96 -9.78 -7.28
C SER A 75 6.70 -9.34 -8.00
N GLU A 76 6.38 -9.95 -9.14
CA GLU A 76 5.10 -9.76 -9.83
C GLU A 76 3.94 -10.46 -9.09
N ALA A 77 4.22 -11.08 -7.95
CA ALA A 77 3.29 -11.89 -7.17
C ALA A 77 2.02 -11.15 -6.69
N TRP A 78 2.04 -9.81 -6.70
CA TRP A 78 0.86 -8.97 -6.39
C TRP A 78 -0.06 -8.73 -7.60
N LEU A 79 0.38 -9.01 -8.83
CA LEU A 79 -0.45 -8.95 -10.05
C LEU A 79 -1.52 -10.05 -9.97
N GLY A 80 -2.67 -9.71 -9.41
CA GLY A 80 -3.77 -10.66 -9.19
C GLY A 80 -4.46 -10.48 -7.84
N TYR A 81 -3.86 -9.71 -6.93
CA TYR A 81 -4.52 -9.34 -5.69
C TYR A 81 -5.66 -8.37 -5.94
N ASN A 82 -6.77 -8.56 -5.24
CA ASN A 82 -7.86 -7.57 -5.17
C ASN A 82 -7.41 -6.44 -4.24
N THR A 83 -6.56 -5.58 -4.77
CA THR A 83 -5.92 -4.52 -4.01
C THR A 83 -6.88 -3.35 -3.84
N LYS A 84 -7.13 -2.99 -2.59
CA LYS A 84 -7.92 -1.80 -2.22
C LYS A 84 -7.03 -0.61 -1.93
N GLN A 85 -5.84 -0.86 -1.38
CA GLN A 85 -4.85 0.18 -1.16
C GLN A 85 -3.47 -0.34 -1.50
N GLY A 86 -2.66 0.50 -2.15
CA GLY A 86 -1.24 0.23 -2.32
C GLY A 86 -0.37 1.43 -1.99
N ILE A 87 0.78 1.14 -1.39
CA ILE A 87 1.81 2.11 -1.05
C ILE A 87 3.05 1.75 -1.88
N LEU A 88 3.59 2.71 -2.61
CA LEU A 88 4.89 2.59 -3.28
C LEU A 88 5.89 3.44 -2.48
N ASP A 89 6.66 2.79 -1.63
CA ASP A 89 7.72 3.42 -0.86
C ASP A 89 9.04 3.42 -1.64
N GLU A 90 9.73 4.55 -1.63
CA GLU A 90 10.92 4.83 -2.44
C GLU A 90 10.72 4.57 -3.95
N ALA A 91 9.54 4.94 -4.48
CA ALA A 91 9.15 4.59 -5.85
C ALA A 91 10.21 4.92 -6.94
N ASP A 92 10.88 6.07 -6.88
CA ASP A 92 11.90 6.45 -7.88
C ASP A 92 13.14 5.55 -7.88
N TRP A 93 13.32 4.77 -6.81
CA TRP A 93 14.40 3.82 -6.66
C TRP A 93 14.04 2.42 -7.17
N PHE A 94 12.82 2.22 -7.71
CA PHE A 94 12.44 1.00 -8.40
C PHE A 94 13.17 0.90 -9.75
N VAL A 95 14.34 0.24 -9.75
CA VAL A 95 15.19 0.06 -10.93
C VAL A 95 15.07 -1.34 -11.52
N ASP A 96 15.03 -1.41 -12.85
CA ASP A 96 15.32 -2.64 -13.60
C ASP A 96 16.81 -2.77 -13.91
N ASN A 97 17.24 -3.97 -14.34
CA ASN A 97 18.61 -4.36 -14.72
C ASN A 97 19.27 -3.45 -15.79
N MET A 98 18.53 -2.51 -16.41
CA MET A 98 19.01 -1.59 -17.46
C MET A 98 18.71 -0.10 -17.19
N ASN A 99 18.75 0.39 -15.94
CA ASN A 99 18.52 1.81 -15.58
C ASN A 99 17.13 2.38 -15.98
N LYS A 100 16.18 1.55 -16.41
CA LYS A 100 14.78 1.95 -16.63
C LYS A 100 14.02 1.88 -15.31
N SER A 101 13.30 2.95 -14.97
CA SER A 101 12.44 2.99 -13.79
C SER A 101 11.23 2.07 -13.99
N LYS A 102 11.02 1.11 -13.07
CA LYS A 102 9.82 0.26 -13.01
C LYS A 102 8.66 0.89 -12.24
N ALA A 103 8.88 2.05 -11.63
CA ALA A 103 7.90 2.74 -10.81
C ALA A 103 6.59 2.97 -11.54
N TYR A 104 6.66 3.39 -12.80
CA TYR A 104 5.50 3.66 -13.64
C TYR A 104 4.68 2.39 -13.92
N ASP A 105 5.34 1.28 -14.25
CA ASP A 105 4.68 0.00 -14.56
C ASP A 105 4.00 -0.58 -13.31
N ILE A 106 4.67 -0.50 -12.16
CA ILE A 106 4.14 -0.94 -10.88
C ILE A 106 2.93 -0.07 -10.49
N TYR A 107 3.07 1.26 -10.58
CA TYR A 107 1.98 2.20 -10.30
C TYR A 107 0.78 1.94 -11.20
N THR A 108 0.98 1.82 -12.51
CA THR A 108 -0.10 1.64 -13.49
C THR A 108 -0.83 0.31 -13.27
N SER A 109 -0.08 -0.75 -13.00
CA SER A 109 -0.67 -2.07 -12.73
C SER A 109 -1.46 -2.10 -11.41
N LEU A 110 -0.92 -1.48 -10.36
CA LEU A 110 -1.60 -1.34 -9.08
C LEU A 110 -2.88 -0.52 -9.23
N LEU A 111 -2.81 0.61 -9.95
CA LEU A 111 -3.94 1.47 -10.28
C LEU A 111 -5.01 0.73 -11.07
N GLY A 112 -4.61 -0.04 -12.08
CA GLY A 112 -5.51 -0.89 -12.86
C GLY A 112 -6.24 -1.92 -11.99
N SER A 113 -5.52 -2.60 -11.09
CA SER A 113 -6.12 -3.53 -10.13
C SER A 113 -7.13 -2.83 -9.22
N CYS A 114 -6.74 -1.70 -8.64
CA CYS A 114 -7.60 -0.92 -7.75
C CYS A 114 -8.88 -0.43 -8.45
N LYS A 115 -8.74 0.25 -9.60
CA LYS A 115 -9.88 0.78 -10.37
C LYS A 115 -10.84 -0.32 -10.82
N THR A 116 -10.31 -1.48 -11.22
CA THR A 116 -11.17 -2.58 -11.71
C THR A 116 -11.94 -3.26 -10.58
N ARG A 117 -11.37 -3.33 -9.37
CA ARG A 117 -11.94 -4.13 -8.25
C ARG A 117 -12.74 -3.27 -7.28
N PHE A 118 -12.33 -2.02 -7.10
CA PHE A 118 -12.90 -1.06 -6.16
C PHE A 118 -12.98 0.34 -6.79
N PRO A 119 -13.74 0.53 -7.89
CA PRO A 119 -13.71 1.76 -8.71
C PRO A 119 -13.85 3.07 -7.93
N GLU A 120 -14.70 3.07 -6.90
CA GLU A 120 -15.00 4.26 -6.08
C GLU A 120 -14.25 4.29 -4.73
N HIS A 121 -13.54 3.22 -4.38
CA HIS A 121 -13.06 3.00 -3.01
C HIS A 121 -11.68 2.37 -2.97
N TYR A 122 -10.70 3.06 -3.54
CA TYR A 122 -9.29 2.68 -3.46
C TYR A 122 -8.39 3.87 -3.11
N LYS A 123 -7.17 3.57 -2.66
CA LYS A 123 -6.15 4.60 -2.40
C LYS A 123 -4.78 4.11 -2.84
N ILE A 124 -4.07 4.94 -3.61
CA ILE A 124 -2.66 4.72 -3.92
C ILE A 124 -1.85 5.84 -3.29
N ILE A 125 -0.80 5.47 -2.55
CA ILE A 125 0.11 6.41 -1.91
C ILE A 125 1.50 6.16 -2.50
N VAL A 126 2.12 7.22 -3.01
CA VAL A 126 3.51 7.16 -3.50
C VAL A 126 4.35 8.01 -2.56
N ILE A 127 5.38 7.40 -1.98
CA ILE A 127 6.34 8.05 -1.09
C ILE A 127 7.70 7.90 -1.76
N THR A 128 8.36 9.00 -2.10
CA THR A 128 9.69 8.92 -2.75
C THR A 128 10.42 10.25 -2.70
N SER A 129 11.75 10.17 -2.75
CA SER A 129 12.62 11.30 -3.09
C SER A 129 12.97 11.27 -4.58
N PRO A 130 12.92 12.42 -5.29
CA PRO A 130 13.36 12.52 -6.67
C PRO A 130 14.80 12.06 -6.88
N LYS A 131 15.01 11.06 -7.71
CA LYS A 131 16.38 10.58 -8.05
C LYS A 131 17.04 11.42 -9.15
N SER A 132 16.25 11.98 -10.06
CA SER A 132 16.73 12.82 -11.16
C SER A 132 15.59 13.67 -11.70
N THR A 133 15.90 14.63 -12.56
CA THR A 133 14.89 15.42 -13.28
C THR A 133 14.02 14.56 -14.20
N GLU A 134 14.42 13.32 -14.49
CA GLU A 134 13.71 12.39 -15.36
C GLU A 134 13.08 11.23 -14.59
N SER A 135 12.99 11.35 -13.27
CA SER A 135 12.42 10.32 -12.41
C SER A 135 10.88 10.25 -12.52
N PHE A 136 10.32 9.15 -12.02
CA PHE A 136 8.87 8.95 -12.03
C PHE A 136 8.17 10.08 -11.27
N ALA A 137 8.59 10.40 -10.05
CA ALA A 137 8.00 11.48 -9.26
C ALA A 137 8.01 12.83 -9.98
N VAL A 138 9.14 13.21 -10.58
CA VAL A 138 9.26 14.50 -11.29
C VAL A 138 8.36 14.54 -12.52
N ARG A 139 8.24 13.44 -13.26
CA ARG A 139 7.33 13.34 -14.41
C ARG A 139 5.87 13.48 -13.96
N GLN A 140 5.47 12.79 -12.90
CA GLN A 140 4.13 12.90 -12.33
C GLN A 140 3.82 14.33 -11.88
N MET A 141 4.76 14.99 -11.19
CA MET A 141 4.62 16.39 -10.77
C MET A 141 4.51 17.35 -11.96
N ARG A 142 5.29 17.15 -13.03
CA ARG A 142 5.19 17.95 -14.27
C ARG A 142 3.84 17.75 -14.94
N GLU A 143 3.36 16.52 -15.05
CA GLU A 143 2.05 16.22 -15.64
C GLU A 143 0.92 16.92 -14.88
N ILE A 144 0.98 16.94 -13.55
CA ILE A 144 0.01 17.65 -12.70
C ILE A 144 0.12 19.16 -12.88
N ALA A 145 1.34 19.70 -12.89
CA ALA A 145 1.54 21.13 -13.11
C ALA A 145 1.03 21.61 -14.48
N GLN A 146 1.06 20.74 -15.50
CA GLN A 146 0.60 21.06 -16.85
C GLN A 146 -0.90 20.84 -17.07
N ASN A 147 -1.46 19.77 -16.51
CA ASN A 147 -2.84 19.34 -16.79
C ASN A 147 -3.83 19.62 -15.66
N GLY A 148 -3.36 20.21 -14.55
CA GLY A 148 -4.15 20.40 -13.33
C GLY A 148 -4.16 19.16 -12.43
N GLU A 149 -5.20 19.00 -11.62
CA GLU A 149 -5.28 17.89 -10.68
C GLU A 149 -5.33 16.53 -11.38
N ARG A 150 -4.53 15.57 -10.88
CA ARG A 150 -4.64 14.17 -11.27
C ARG A 150 -5.38 13.43 -10.17
N GLY A 151 -6.63 13.05 -10.43
CA GLY A 151 -7.53 12.42 -9.45
C GLY A 151 -7.10 11.04 -8.91
N ASP A 152 -5.91 10.54 -9.22
CA ASP A 152 -5.26 9.36 -8.61
C ASP A 152 -3.88 9.68 -8.00
N PHE A 153 -3.57 10.96 -7.84
CA PHE A 153 -2.37 11.51 -7.20
C PHE A 153 -2.79 12.71 -6.33
N TRP A 154 -3.13 12.45 -5.06
CA TRP A 154 -3.92 13.39 -4.26
C TRP A 154 -3.13 14.12 -3.17
N GLU A 155 -3.02 15.45 -3.32
CA GLU A 155 -2.90 16.41 -2.21
C GLU A 155 -4.29 16.78 -1.66
N SER A 156 -5.33 16.81 -2.50
CA SER A 156 -6.65 17.37 -2.17
C SER A 156 -7.60 16.43 -1.37
N SER A 157 -7.20 15.19 -1.03
CA SER A 157 -8.06 14.22 -0.32
C SER A 157 -8.12 14.47 1.19
N TRP A 158 -7.28 15.39 1.68
CA TRP A 158 -7.24 15.84 3.07
C TRP A 158 -8.12 17.07 3.32
N ASN A 159 -8.51 17.80 2.27
CA ASN A 159 -9.28 19.05 2.38
C ASN A 159 -10.78 18.88 2.17
N GLN A 160 -11.29 17.67 1.92
CA GLN A 160 -12.71 17.40 2.12
C GLN A 160 -12.98 17.38 3.62
N LYS A 161 -13.24 18.58 4.17
CA LYS A 161 -13.97 18.74 5.41
C LYS A 161 -15.26 17.93 5.26
N HIS A 162 -15.34 16.80 5.93
CA HIS A 162 -16.62 16.22 6.28
C HIS A 162 -17.30 17.24 7.20
N THR A 163 -18.16 18.08 6.64
CA THR A 163 -19.21 18.73 7.40
C THR A 163 -20.07 17.61 7.97
N LEU A 164 -19.89 17.38 9.27
CA LEU A 164 -20.84 16.67 10.13
C LEU A 164 -22.18 17.43 10.14
#